data_AF-A0A2R3Z9Z0-F1
#
_entry.id   AF-A0A2R3Z9Z0-F1
#
_cell.length_a   1.000
_cell.length_b   1.000
_cell.length_c   1.000
_cell.angle_alpha   90.00
_cell.angle_beta   90.00
_cell.angle_gamma   90.00
#
_symmetry.space_group_name_H-M   'P 1'
#
loop_
_entity.id
_entity.type
_entity.pdbx_description
1 polymer ?
#
loop_
_entity_poly.entity_id
_entity_poly.type
_entity_poly.pdbx_seq_one_letter_code
_entity_poly.pdbx_strand_id
1 'polypeptide(L)' 'MPDPEKASDIYIHFLEKGESGLLKFTHFNFENHGEGFENYCKTMDSEMGWDYILKRFKEYCEGIKSNNNHQPYNKRQ' A
#
# COMPACT_ATOMS: atom_id res chain seq x y z
N MET A 1 9.49 -17.16 -12.85
CA MET A 1 8.32 -16.28 -13.08
C MET A 1 7.56 -16.17 -11.76
N PRO A 2 6.95 -15.02 -11.44
CA PRO A 2 5.97 -14.96 -10.35
C PRO A 2 4.76 -15.86 -10.71
N ASP A 3 4.18 -16.49 -9.70
CA ASP A 3 3.02 -17.37 -9.81
C ASP A 3 1.77 -16.58 -9.42
N PRO A 4 0.85 -16.26 -10.36
CA PRO A 4 -0.37 -15.52 -10.06
C PRO A 4 -1.24 -16.19 -9.01
N GLU A 5 -1.23 -17.52 -8.94
CA GLU A 5 -2.02 -18.28 -7.94
C GLU A 5 -1.48 -18.11 -6.51
N LYS A 6 -0.25 -17.58 -6.37
CA LYS A 6 0.37 -17.26 -5.08
C LYS A 6 0.31 -15.78 -4.74
N ALA A 7 -0.33 -14.97 -5.57
CA ALA A 7 -0.51 -13.57 -5.30
C ALA A 7 -1.56 -13.37 -4.21
N SER A 8 -1.32 -12.40 -3.33
CA SER A 8 -2.38 -11.84 -2.51
C SER A 8 -3.14 -10.78 -3.29
N ASP A 9 -4.29 -10.39 -2.74
CA ASP A 9 -5.19 -9.46 -3.40
C ASP A 9 -5.32 -8.16 -2.61
N ILE A 10 -5.45 -7.05 -3.35
CA ILE A 10 -5.74 -5.74 -2.79
C ILE A 10 -7.03 -5.19 -3.37
N TYR A 11 -7.89 -4.67 -2.50
CA TYR A 11 -9.09 -3.95 -2.87
C TYR A 11 -8.96 -2.50 -2.44
N ILE A 12 -9.14 -1.60 -3.40
CA ILE A 12 -9.06 -0.16 -3.21
C ILE A 12 -10.38 0.45 -3.66
N HIS A 13 -11.04 1.17 -2.76
CA HIS A 13 -12.28 1.86 -3.05
C HIS A 13 -12.13 3.34 -2.73
N PHE A 14 -12.21 4.16 -3.78
CA PHE A 14 -12.24 5.61 -3.67
C PHE A 14 -13.67 6.08 -3.50
N LEU A 15 -13.90 6.90 -2.48
CA LEU A 15 -15.17 7.50 -2.15
C LEU A 15 -14.99 9.03 -2.12
N GLU A 16 -15.96 9.73 -2.68
CA GLU A 16 -16.02 11.19 -2.54
C GLU A 16 -16.42 11.57 -1.10
N LYS A 17 -15.76 12.58 -0.56
CA LYS A 17 -16.05 13.14 0.76
C LYS A 17 -15.93 14.66 0.70
N GLY A 18 -16.90 15.30 0.04
CA GLY A 18 -16.91 16.75 -0.20
C GLY A 18 -15.71 17.17 -1.04
N GLU A 19 -14.92 18.11 -0.54
CA GLU A 19 -13.68 18.57 -1.20
C GLU A 19 -12.48 17.62 -1.00
N SER A 20 -12.69 16.50 -0.30
CA SER A 20 -11.65 15.49 -0.02
C SER A 20 -12.04 14.12 -0.57
N GLY A 21 -11.05 13.25 -0.78
CA GLY A 21 -11.26 11.84 -1.09
C GLY A 21 -11.09 10.97 0.15
N LEU A 22 -11.89 9.91 0.26
CA LEU A 22 -11.69 8.81 1.20
C LEU A 22 -11.27 7.56 0.43
N LEU A 23 -10.10 7.01 0.75
CA LEU A 23 -9.64 5.73 0.25
C LEU A 23 -9.89 4.66 1.31
N LYS A 24 -10.67 3.63 0.97
CA LYS A 24 -10.77 2.40 1.76
C LYS A 24 -9.87 1.35 1.14
N PHE A 25 -9.03 0.75 1.96
CA PHE A 25 -8.03 -0.24 1.56
C PHE A 25 -8.29 -1.56 2.29
N THR A 26 -8.17 -2.67 1.57
CA THR A 26 -8.21 -4.02 2.16
C THR A 26 -7.22 -4.90 1.42
N HIS A 27 -6.42 -5.66 2.17
CA HIS A 27 -5.50 -6.69 1.65
C HIS A 27 -5.98 -8.03 2.19
N PHE A 28 -6.17 -9.01 1.32
CA PHE A 28 -6.67 -10.34 1.65
C PHE A 28 -5.85 -11.42 0.93
N ASN A 29 -6.10 -12.69 1.28
CA ASN A 29 -5.40 -13.85 0.74
C ASN A 29 -3.88 -13.82 1.02
N PHE A 30 -3.48 -13.42 2.24
CA PHE A 30 -2.08 -13.42 2.65
C PHE A 30 -1.49 -14.84 2.61
N GLU A 31 -2.30 -15.85 2.93
CA GLU A 31 -1.94 -17.27 2.93
C GLU A 31 -1.42 -17.79 1.58
N ASN A 32 -1.76 -17.12 0.47
CA ASN A 32 -1.24 -17.45 -0.85
C ASN A 32 0.29 -17.31 -0.95
N HIS A 33 0.89 -16.50 -0.06
CA HIS A 33 2.35 -16.36 0.05
C HIS A 33 3.04 -17.61 0.61
N GLY A 34 2.28 -18.58 1.15
CA GLY A 34 2.81 -19.81 1.71
C GLY A 34 3.48 -19.58 3.07
N GLU A 35 4.55 -20.31 3.36
CA GLU A 35 5.22 -20.26 4.66
C GLU A 35 5.67 -18.84 5.03
N GLY A 36 5.29 -18.39 6.22
CA GLY A 36 5.64 -17.06 6.73
C GLY A 36 4.61 -15.97 6.43
N PHE A 37 3.48 -16.31 5.81
CA PHE A 37 2.42 -15.34 5.54
C PHE A 37 1.89 -14.65 6.79
N GLU A 38 1.83 -15.32 7.93
CA GLU A 38 1.35 -14.73 9.18
C GLU A 38 2.28 -13.63 9.67
N ASN A 39 3.58 -13.80 9.50
CA ASN A 39 4.57 -12.77 9.84
C ASN A 39 4.48 -11.60 8.87
N TYR A 40 4.26 -11.88 7.58
CA TYR A 40 4.00 -10.84 6.60
C TYR A 40 2.72 -10.05 6.92
N CYS A 41 1.62 -10.74 7.22
CA CYS A 41 0.36 -10.13 7.65
C CYS A 41 0.55 -9.23 8.88
N LYS A 42 1.22 -9.74 9.93
CA LYS A 42 1.56 -8.94 11.14
C LYS A 42 2.43 -7.73 10.83
N THR A 43 3.36 -7.87 9.89
CA THR A 43 4.21 -6.75 9.45
C THR A 43 3.37 -5.68 8.75
N MET A 44 2.43 -6.09 7.90
CA MET A 44 1.53 -5.18 7.20
C MET A 44 0.47 -4.54 8.12
N ASP A 45 0.14 -5.19 9.23
CA ASP A 45 -0.72 -4.68 10.32
C ASP A 45 0.06 -3.86 11.38
N SER A 46 1.36 -3.64 11.19
CA SER A 46 2.17 -2.77 12.05
C SER A 46 2.14 -1.32 11.58
N GLU A 47 2.57 -0.39 12.43
CA GLU A 47 2.72 1.03 12.07
C GLU A 47 3.58 1.26 10.81
N MET A 48 4.57 0.38 10.58
CA MET A 48 5.46 0.43 9.42
C MET A 48 4.92 -0.33 8.19
N GLY A 49 3.73 -0.92 8.31
CA GLY A 49 3.02 -1.64 7.27
C GLY A 49 2.14 -0.74 6.41
N TRP A 50 0.87 -1.11 6.23
CA TRP A 50 -0.07 -0.35 5.39
C TRP A 50 -0.32 1.06 5.90
N ASP A 51 -0.33 1.27 7.22
CA ASP A 51 -0.50 2.59 7.81
C ASP A 51 0.57 3.57 7.34
N TYR A 52 1.84 3.15 7.36
CA TYR A 52 2.93 3.93 6.80
C TYR A 52 2.73 4.17 5.31
N ILE A 53 2.49 3.13 4.51
CA ILE A 53 2.37 3.23 3.04
C ILE A 53 1.25 4.19 2.64
N LEU A 54 0.07 4.06 3.26
CA LEU A 54 -1.09 4.91 2.98
C LEU A 54 -0.85 6.35 3.44
N LYS A 55 -0.15 6.56 4.56
CA LYS A 55 0.29 7.90 4.98
C LYS A 55 1.23 8.52 3.94
N ARG A 56 2.23 7.79 3.45
CA ARG A 56 3.17 8.26 2.41
C ARG A 56 2.44 8.61 1.12
N PHE A 57 1.46 7.80 0.72
CA PHE A 57 0.62 8.07 -0.44
C PHE A 57 -0.19 9.35 -0.24
N LYS A 58 -0.85 9.51 0.90
CA LYS A 58 -1.59 10.73 1.25
C LYS A 58 -0.69 11.97 1.19
N GLU A 59 0.47 11.94 1.84
CA GLU A 59 1.43 13.04 1.84
C GLU A 59 1.88 13.42 0.42
N TYR A 60 2.12 12.42 -0.44
CA TYR A 60 2.45 12.64 -1.85
C TYR A 60 1.30 13.36 -2.59
N CYS A 61 0.06 12.91 -2.41
CA CYS A 61 -1.11 13.53 -3.02
C CYS A 61 -1.35 14.96 -2.53
N GLU A 62 -1.04 15.25 -1.26
CA GLU A 62 -1.15 16.58 -0.66
C GLU A 62 0.04 17.50 -1.01
N GLY A 63 1.02 17.01 -1.77
CA GLY A 63 2.22 17.77 -2.14
C GLY A 63 3.18 18.03 -0.96
N ILE A 64 3.03 17.29 0.14
CA ILE A 64 3.89 17.40 1.31
C ILE A 64 5.25 16.79 0.98
N LYS A 65 6.26 17.64 0.81
CA LYS A 65 7.65 17.19 0.66
C LYS A 65 8.09 16.52 1.95
N SER A 66 8.36 15.23 1.85
CA SER A 66 8.98 14.49 2.94
C SER A 66 10.48 14.67 2.85
N ASN A 67 11.17 14.89 3.97
CA ASN A 67 12.63 15.00 4.03
C ASN A 67 13.38 13.68 3.77
N ASN A 68 12.77 12.75 3.03
CA ASN A 68 13.37 11.46 2.70
C ASN A 68 13.95 11.54 1.29
N ASN A 69 15.23 11.22 1.15
CA ASN A 69 16.03 11.22 -0.09
C ASN A 69 15.57 10.21 -1.16
N HIS A 70 14.28 9.88 -1.24
CA HIS A 70 13.77 8.99 -2.27
C HIS A 70 13.45 9.79 -3.53
N GLN A 71 14.39 9.75 -4.48
CA GLN A 71 14.20 10.25 -5.84
C GLN A 71 12.94 9.60 -6.44
N PRO A 72 12.00 10.36 -7.02
CA PRO A 72 10.89 9.77 -7.75
C PRO A 72 11.45 8.99 -8.95
N TYR A 73 11.10 7.70 -9.05
CA TYR A 73 11.47 6.88 -10.19
C TYR A 73 10.71 7.36 -11.43
N ASN A 74 11.34 8.23 -12.20
CA ASN A 74 10.82 8.73 -13.46
C ASN A 74 11.28 7.79 -14.59
N LYS A 75 10.46 6.79 -14.94
CA LYS A 75 10.59 6.11 -16.23
C LYS A 75 9.40 6.47 -17.12
N ARG A 76 9.55 7.58 -17.82
CA ARG A 76 9.02 7.73 -19.17
C ARG A 76 10.22 7.78 -20.12
N GLN A 77 10.49 6.65 -20.76
CA GLN A 77 11.17 6.55 -22.05
C GLN A 77 10.40 5.52 -22.86
#